data_AF-A0AAV5V0F1-F1
#
_entry.id   AF-A0AAV5V0F1-F1
#
_cell.length_a   1.000
_cell.length_b   1.000
_cell.length_c   1.000
_cell.angle_alpha   90.00
_cell.angle_beta   90.00
_cell.angle_gamma   90.00
#
_symmetry.space_group_name_H-M   'P 1'
#
loop_
_entity.id
_entity.type
_entity.pdbx_description
1 polymer ?
#
loop_
_entity_poly.entity_id
_entity_poly.type
_entity_poly.pdbx_seq_one_letter_code
_entity_poly.pdbx_strand_id
1 'polypeptide(L)'
;LAHLHKYALSGVSQVRNFPGKCASTDQLQTKGCLDAYFSMFSIDSSTTLPEFLEYSAKTNSIIRLYGVAGMDIYCNFEATLESCLGPLMNSACMNPDSFTAMYGVNQTESIEYATSFQVESYTCQNIDISKKYFDCMNGIDADHFQ
;
A
#
# COMPACT_ATOMS: atom_id res chain seq x y z
N LEU A 1 -4.53 4.88 43.06
CA LEU A 1 -4.39 6.12 42.27
C LEU A 1 -4.26 5.71 40.82
N ALA A 2 -5.35 5.92 40.08
CA ALA A 2 -5.54 5.50 38.70
C ALA A 2 -4.80 6.45 37.75
N HIS A 3 -3.93 5.91 36.90
CA HIS A 3 -3.50 6.57 35.67
C HIS A 3 -3.84 5.66 34.49
N LEU A 4 -5.13 5.63 34.17
CA LEU A 4 -5.62 5.25 32.85
C LEU A 4 -5.19 6.36 31.88
N HIS A 5 -4.15 6.12 31.11
CA HIS A 5 -3.89 6.89 29.90
C HIS A 5 -5.07 6.65 28.95
N LYS A 6 -5.96 7.65 28.87
CA LYS A 6 -6.91 7.81 27.77
C LYS A 6 -6.10 8.03 26.50
N TYR A 7 -5.74 6.95 25.81
CA TYR A 7 -5.51 7.05 24.38
C TYR A 7 -6.87 7.34 23.76
N ALA A 8 -7.09 8.60 23.44
CA ALA A 8 -8.13 8.96 22.49
C ALA A 8 -7.83 8.17 21.22
N LEU A 9 -8.70 7.21 20.89
CA LEU A 9 -8.80 6.60 19.56
C LEU A 9 -9.33 7.66 18.59
N SER A 10 -8.59 8.76 18.43
CA SER A 10 -8.82 9.71 17.35
C SER A 10 -8.05 9.21 16.14
N GLY A 11 -8.75 8.45 15.31
CA GLY A 11 -8.21 7.92 14.05
C GLY A 11 -8.04 6.41 14.06
N VAL A 12 -9.12 5.65 14.29
CA VAL A 12 -9.21 4.39 13.53
C VAL A 12 -9.14 4.83 12.07
N SER A 13 -8.03 4.55 11.39
CA SER A 13 -7.99 4.63 9.93
C SER A 13 -9.07 3.67 9.45
N GLN A 14 -10.28 4.20 9.24
CA GLN A 14 -11.37 3.46 8.66
C GLN A 14 -10.82 3.02 7.31
N VAL A 15 -10.68 1.71 7.08
CA VAL A 15 -10.45 1.18 5.74
C VAL A 15 -11.47 1.87 4.86
N ARG A 16 -11.02 2.81 4.04
CA ARG A 16 -11.89 3.66 3.25
C ARG A 16 -12.47 2.77 2.18
N ASN A 17 -13.66 2.25 2.45
CA ASN A 17 -14.42 1.59 1.41
C ASN A 17 -14.87 2.68 0.44
N PHE A 18 -14.49 2.54 -0.84
CA PHE A 18 -14.89 3.44 -1.91
C PHE A 18 -16.01 2.78 -2.72
N PRO A 19 -17.27 2.83 -2.23
CA PRO A 19 -18.39 2.21 -2.93
C PRO A 19 -18.64 2.92 -4.25
N GLY A 20 -19.06 2.16 -5.26
CA GLY A 20 -19.39 2.67 -6.57
C GLY A 20 -18.61 1.98 -7.69
N LYS A 21 -18.78 2.49 -8.91
CA LYS A 21 -18.09 1.99 -10.10
C LYS A 21 -17.10 3.04 -10.58
N CYS A 22 -15.88 2.62 -10.86
CA CYS A 22 -14.91 3.44 -11.58
C CYS A 22 -15.28 3.52 -13.06
N ALA A 23 -15.35 4.72 -13.63
CA ALA A 23 -15.60 4.89 -15.06
C ALA A 23 -14.43 4.34 -15.88
N SER A 24 -14.67 3.83 -17.10
CA SER A 24 -13.61 3.22 -17.90
C SER A 24 -12.44 4.16 -18.23
N THR A 25 -12.70 5.47 -18.37
CA THR A 25 -11.63 6.47 -18.54
C THR A 25 -10.77 6.61 -17.28
N ASP A 26 -11.40 6.61 -16.11
CA ASP A 26 -10.70 6.69 -14.83
C ASP A 26 -9.96 5.38 -14.52
N GLN A 27 -10.50 4.22 -14.94
CA GLN A 27 -9.81 2.94 -14.86
C GLN A 27 -8.53 2.96 -15.68
N LEU A 28 -8.57 3.50 -16.90
CA LEU A 28 -7.37 3.59 -17.75
C LEU A 28 -6.30 4.49 -17.11
N GLN A 29 -6.69 5.64 -16.57
CA GLN A 29 -5.76 6.53 -15.87
C GLN A 29 -5.20 5.88 -14.61
N THR A 30 -6.07 5.27 -13.79
CA THR A 30 -5.69 4.60 -12.54
C THR A 30 -4.72 3.46 -12.83
N LYS A 31 -5.02 2.61 -13.82
CA LYS A 31 -4.14 1.54 -14.27
C LYS A 31 -2.80 2.08 -14.74
N GLY A 32 -2.76 3.16 -15.53
CA GLY A 32 -1.50 3.77 -15.96
C GLY A 32 -0.61 4.23 -14.79
N CYS A 33 -1.19 4.84 -13.76
CA CYS A 33 -0.45 5.24 -12.56
C CYS A 33 0.06 4.04 -11.75
N LEU A 34 -0.79 3.03 -11.56
CA LEU A 34 -0.45 1.81 -10.85
C LEU A 34 0.61 0.99 -11.60
N ASP A 35 0.52 0.88 -12.93
CA ASP A 35 1.53 0.20 -13.77
C ASP A 35 2.90 0.86 -13.62
N ALA A 36 2.95 2.20 -13.62
CA ALA A 36 4.18 2.93 -13.37
C ALA A 36 4.73 2.67 -11.96
N TYR A 37 3.86 2.63 -10.95
CA TYR A 37 4.23 2.32 -9.57
C TYR A 37 4.78 0.88 -9.43
N PHE A 38 4.08 -0.12 -9.97
CA PHE A 38 4.52 -1.53 -9.96
C PHE A 38 5.88 -1.71 -10.64
N SER A 39 6.15 -0.96 -11.71
CA SER A 39 7.45 -0.99 -12.39
C SER A 39 8.62 -0.57 -11.49
N MET A 40 8.40 0.28 -10.48
CA MET A 40 9.42 0.67 -9.50
C MET A 40 9.90 -0.51 -8.64
N PHE A 41 9.08 -1.56 -8.52
CA PHE A 41 9.39 -2.82 -7.85
C PHE A 41 9.77 -3.94 -8.82
N SER A 42 10.04 -3.61 -10.09
CA SER A 42 10.31 -4.58 -11.15
C SER A 42 9.17 -5.60 -11.32
N ILE A 43 7.92 -5.13 -11.23
CA ILE A 43 6.72 -5.92 -11.52
C ILE A 43 6.21 -5.51 -12.91
N ASP A 44 6.03 -6.51 -13.78
CA ASP A 44 5.35 -6.34 -15.06
C ASP A 44 3.85 -6.61 -14.87
N SER A 45 3.06 -5.53 -14.90
CA SER A 45 1.61 -5.54 -14.70
C SER A 45 0.81 -5.46 -16.03
N SER A 46 1.48 -5.74 -17.16
CA SER A 46 0.86 -5.65 -18.50
C SER A 46 -0.25 -6.68 -18.74
N THR A 47 -0.23 -7.81 -18.04
CA THR A 47 -1.19 -8.92 -18.21
C THR A 47 -2.01 -9.20 -16.96
N THR A 48 -1.34 -9.48 -15.84
CA THR A 48 -1.93 -9.66 -14.51
C THR A 48 -0.95 -9.14 -13.46
N LEU A 49 -1.45 -8.87 -12.26
CA LEU A 49 -0.57 -8.69 -11.10
C LEU A 49 -0.11 -10.04 -10.56
N PRO A 50 1.07 -10.10 -9.91
CA PRO A 50 1.47 -11.28 -9.15
C PRO A 50 0.54 -11.50 -7.95
N GLU A 51 0.66 -12.66 -7.30
CA GLU A 51 0.01 -12.87 -6.00
C GLU A 51 0.49 -11.79 -5.01
N PHE A 52 -0.42 -11.37 -4.13
CA PHE A 52 -0.19 -10.26 -3.22
C PHE A 52 1.00 -10.50 -2.30
N LEU A 53 1.23 -11.75 -1.88
CA LEU A 53 2.41 -12.10 -1.08
C LEU A 53 3.72 -11.89 -1.84
N GLU A 54 3.74 -12.13 -3.15
CA GLU A 54 4.91 -11.84 -3.98
C GLU A 54 5.12 -10.33 -4.14
N TYR A 55 4.04 -9.57 -4.37
CA TYR A 55 4.08 -8.11 -4.37
C TYR A 55 4.65 -7.57 -3.05
N SER A 56 4.11 -8.01 -1.91
CA SER A 56 4.56 -7.62 -0.57
C SER A 56 6.02 -7.99 -0.32
N ALA A 57 6.47 -9.15 -0.79
CA ALA A 57 7.89 -9.53 -0.70
C ALA A 57 8.79 -8.59 -1.52
N LYS A 58 8.35 -8.17 -2.71
CA LYS A 58 9.09 -7.22 -3.56
C LYS A 58 9.14 -5.82 -2.95
N THR A 59 8.04 -5.31 -2.39
CA THR A 59 8.05 -4.00 -1.70
C THR A 59 8.93 -4.03 -0.45
N ASN A 60 8.82 -5.08 0.37
CA ASN A 60 9.66 -5.28 1.55
C ASN A 60 11.15 -5.48 1.21
N SER A 61 11.47 -5.97 0.01
CA SER A 61 12.87 -6.11 -0.42
C SER A 61 13.62 -4.78 -0.43
N ILE A 62 12.95 -3.66 -0.73
CA ILE A 62 13.55 -2.31 -0.67
C ILE A 62 13.99 -2.00 0.76
N ILE A 63 13.11 -2.25 1.72
CA ILE A 63 13.39 -2.05 3.14
C ILE A 63 14.54 -2.96 3.59
N ARG A 64 14.56 -4.23 3.18
CA ARG A 64 15.64 -5.16 3.54
C ARG A 64 16.99 -4.77 2.94
N LEU A 65 17.02 -4.23 1.73
CA LEU A 65 18.25 -3.85 1.03
C LEU A 65 18.85 -2.54 1.57
N TYR A 66 18.00 -1.58 1.92
CA TYR A 66 18.44 -0.22 2.29
C TYR A 66 18.22 0.11 3.78
N GLY A 67 17.72 -0.83 4.58
CA GLY A 67 17.41 -0.64 5.99
C GLY A 67 16.39 0.48 6.21
N VAL A 68 16.60 1.29 7.25
CA VAL A 68 15.75 2.45 7.57
C VAL A 68 15.63 3.43 6.39
N ALA A 69 16.68 3.59 5.57
CA ALA A 69 16.64 4.45 4.40
C ALA A 69 15.74 3.88 3.27
N GLY A 70 15.48 2.57 3.27
CA GLY A 70 14.52 1.94 2.39
C GLY A 70 13.09 2.43 2.59
N MET A 71 12.75 2.89 3.81
CA MET A 71 11.46 3.53 4.08
C MET A 71 11.30 4.85 3.33
N ASP A 72 12.38 5.63 3.20
CA ASP A 72 12.35 6.90 2.45
C ASP A 72 12.16 6.62 0.95
N ILE A 73 12.82 5.59 0.42
CA ILE A 73 12.68 5.16 -0.98
C ILE A 73 11.24 4.70 -1.25
N TYR A 74 10.75 3.81 -0.40
CA TYR A 74 9.41 3.26 -0.50
C TYR A 74 8.34 4.37 -0.46
N CYS A 75 8.42 5.28 0.51
CA CYS A 75 7.46 6.37 0.63
C CYS A 75 7.59 7.43 -0.47
N ASN A 76 8.75 7.55 -1.12
CA ASN A 76 8.87 8.37 -2.32
C ASN A 76 8.12 7.74 -3.52
N PHE A 77 8.09 6.41 -3.62
CA PHE A 77 7.28 5.72 -4.63
C PHE A 77 5.78 5.90 -4.37
N GLU A 78 5.34 5.78 -3.12
CA GLU A 78 3.95 6.09 -2.70
C GLU A 78 3.57 7.54 -3.04
N ALA A 79 4.41 8.51 -2.70
CA ALA A 79 4.15 9.91 -3.03
C ALA A 79 4.02 10.16 -4.54
N THR A 80 4.79 9.42 -5.35
CA THR A 80 4.69 9.48 -6.81
C THR A 80 3.36 8.91 -7.30
N LEU A 81 2.90 7.79 -6.73
CA LEU A 81 1.61 7.20 -7.03
C LEU A 81 0.46 8.14 -6.65
N GLU A 82 0.47 8.67 -5.42
CA GLU A 82 -0.54 9.61 -4.93
C GLU A 82 -0.62 10.85 -5.83
N SER A 83 0.52 11.39 -6.26
CA SER A 83 0.57 12.53 -7.19
C SER A 83 0.02 12.18 -8.57
N CYS A 84 0.22 10.96 -9.07
CA CYS A 84 -0.29 10.54 -10.37
C CYS A 84 -1.81 10.36 -10.35
N LEU A 85 -2.32 9.70 -9.30
CA LEU A 85 -3.73 9.43 -9.12
C LEU A 85 -4.53 10.69 -8.76
N GLY A 86 -3.95 11.58 -7.96
CA GLY A 86 -4.62 12.78 -7.47
C GLY A 86 -5.97 12.43 -6.80
N PRO A 87 -7.11 12.99 -7.24
CA PRO A 87 -8.42 12.66 -6.70
C PRO A 87 -8.80 11.17 -6.81
N LEU A 88 -8.26 10.44 -7.79
CA LEU A 88 -8.60 9.03 -8.01
C LEU A 88 -8.10 8.12 -6.88
N MET A 89 -7.08 8.54 -6.12
CA MET A 89 -6.54 7.80 -4.96
C MET A 89 -7.63 7.52 -3.90
N ASN A 90 -8.62 8.40 -3.79
CA ASN A 90 -9.71 8.28 -2.83
C ASN A 90 -11.07 8.03 -3.51
N SER A 91 -11.06 7.30 -4.63
CA SER A 91 -12.23 7.04 -5.44
C SER A 91 -12.54 5.55 -5.56
N ALA A 92 -13.68 5.22 -6.18
CA ALA A 92 -14.06 3.84 -6.48
C ALA A 92 -13.05 3.10 -7.38
N CYS A 93 -12.08 3.81 -7.99
CA CYS A 93 -11.01 3.19 -8.78
C CYS A 93 -9.95 2.46 -7.94
N MET A 94 -9.89 2.73 -6.63
CA MET A 94 -8.99 2.07 -5.68
C MET A 94 -9.74 1.04 -4.80
N ASN A 95 -10.76 0.38 -5.36
CA ASN A 95 -11.52 -0.67 -4.68
C ASN A 95 -11.31 -2.05 -5.33
N PRO A 96 -11.69 -3.15 -4.66
CA PRO A 96 -11.43 -4.50 -5.17
C PRO A 96 -12.02 -4.76 -6.56
N ASP A 97 -13.24 -4.31 -6.82
CA ASP A 97 -13.91 -4.50 -8.12
C ASP A 97 -13.12 -3.83 -9.26
N SER A 98 -12.52 -2.67 -9.00
CA SER A 98 -11.67 -1.97 -9.96
C SER A 98 -10.35 -2.70 -10.18
N PHE A 99 -9.73 -3.29 -9.16
CA PHE A 99 -8.54 -4.14 -9.32
C PHE A 99 -8.83 -5.38 -10.18
N THR A 100 -9.96 -6.06 -9.91
CA THR A 100 -10.43 -7.17 -10.75
C THR A 100 -10.64 -6.71 -12.20
N ALA A 101 -11.25 -5.55 -12.42
CA ALA A 101 -11.51 -5.02 -13.76
C ALA A 101 -10.23 -4.60 -14.51
N MET A 102 -9.25 -4.01 -13.82
CA MET A 102 -8.01 -3.51 -14.41
C MET A 102 -6.97 -4.61 -14.66
N TYR A 103 -6.91 -5.62 -13.80
CA TYR A 103 -5.81 -6.61 -13.79
C TYR A 103 -6.26 -8.06 -13.90
N GLY A 104 -7.56 -8.34 -13.86
CA GLY A 104 -8.07 -9.71 -13.97
C GLY A 104 -7.71 -10.63 -12.79
N VAL A 105 -7.23 -10.06 -11.68
CA VAL A 105 -6.93 -10.81 -10.45
C VAL A 105 -8.21 -11.29 -9.78
N ASN A 106 -8.11 -12.35 -8.98
CA ASN A 106 -9.26 -12.88 -8.25
C ASN A 106 -9.68 -11.97 -7.09
N GLN A 107 -10.88 -12.16 -6.56
CA GLN A 107 -11.45 -11.26 -5.56
C GLN A 107 -10.62 -11.15 -4.27
N THR A 108 -9.99 -12.24 -3.83
CA THR A 108 -9.15 -12.24 -2.63
C THR A 108 -7.94 -11.35 -2.84
N GLU A 109 -7.22 -11.55 -3.95
CA GLU A 109 -6.07 -10.71 -4.33
C GLU A 109 -6.48 -9.25 -4.49
N SER A 110 -7.62 -8.99 -5.15
CA SER A 110 -8.15 -7.63 -5.32
C SER A 110 -8.42 -6.92 -4.00
N ILE A 111 -8.87 -7.65 -2.97
CA ILE A 111 -9.08 -7.08 -1.64
C ILE A 111 -7.75 -6.69 -1.02
N GLU A 112 -6.76 -7.59 -1.06
CA GLU A 112 -5.44 -7.33 -0.49
C GLU A 112 -4.74 -6.13 -1.16
N TYR A 113 -4.75 -6.07 -2.49
CA TYR A 113 -4.23 -4.91 -3.21
C TYR A 113 -4.98 -3.63 -2.84
N ALA A 114 -6.32 -3.63 -2.86
CA ALA A 114 -7.08 -2.42 -2.57
C ALA A 114 -6.88 -1.90 -1.14
N THR A 115 -6.68 -2.79 -0.17
CA THR A 115 -6.46 -2.41 1.23
C THR A 115 -5.02 -1.97 1.50
N SER A 116 -4.03 -2.54 0.81
CA SER A 116 -2.61 -2.24 1.06
C SER A 116 -2.32 -0.75 0.86
N PHE A 117 -2.76 -0.15 -0.24
CA PHE A 117 -2.47 1.26 -0.56
C PHE A 117 -2.91 2.24 0.53
N GLN A 118 -3.95 1.90 1.29
CA GLN A 118 -4.42 2.72 2.41
C GLN A 118 -3.52 2.58 3.64
N VAL A 119 -3.06 1.36 3.92
CA VAL A 119 -2.11 1.06 5.00
C VAL A 119 -0.76 1.70 4.68
N GLU A 120 -0.32 1.61 3.44
CA GLU A 120 0.94 2.13 2.92
C GLU A 120 0.94 3.68 2.96
N SER A 121 -0.11 4.32 2.46
CA SER A 121 -0.30 5.77 2.57
C SER A 121 -0.28 6.25 4.03
N TYR A 122 -0.98 5.55 4.94
CA TYR A 122 -0.92 5.87 6.37
C TYR A 122 0.49 5.70 6.96
N THR A 123 1.20 4.64 6.56
CA THR A 123 2.58 4.37 6.99
C THR A 123 3.52 5.49 6.57
N CYS A 124 3.37 6.00 5.35
CA CYS A 124 4.20 7.07 4.81
C CYS A 124 3.86 8.46 5.35
N GLN A 125 2.58 8.72 5.66
CA GLN A 125 2.20 9.92 6.41
C GLN A 125 2.80 9.96 7.82
N ASN A 126 3.12 8.80 8.39
CA ASN A 126 3.70 8.64 9.73
C ASN A 126 5.14 8.09 9.67
N ILE A 127 5.88 8.38 8.60
CA ILE A 127 7.19 7.78 8.33
C ILE A 127 8.18 7.92 9.50
N ASP A 128 8.17 9.04 10.23
CA ASP A 128 9.05 9.24 11.39
C ASP A 128 8.79 8.21 12.51
N ILE A 129 7.53 7.84 12.74
CA ILE A 129 7.16 6.79 13.69
C ILE A 129 7.63 5.44 13.16
N SER A 130 7.38 5.15 11.89
CA SER A 130 7.78 3.91 11.24
C SER A 130 9.30 3.71 11.28
N LYS A 131 10.08 4.76 11.03
CA LYS A 131 11.56 4.74 11.11
C LYS A 131 12.03 4.61 12.56
N LYS A 132 11.39 5.28 13.51
CA LYS A 132 11.73 5.19 14.95
C LYS A 132 11.59 3.76 15.49
N TYR A 133 10.59 3.02 15.04
CA TYR A 133 10.31 1.64 15.49
C TYR A 133 10.78 0.57 14.51
N PHE A 134 11.57 0.94 13.49
CA PHE A 134 12.03 0.05 12.43
C PHE A 134 12.68 -1.23 12.95
N ASP A 135 13.61 -1.11 13.90
CA ASP A 135 14.31 -2.26 14.47
C ASP A 135 13.39 -3.16 15.29
N CYS A 136 12.35 -2.60 15.92
CA CYS A 136 11.34 -3.38 16.63
C CYS A 136 10.48 -4.18 15.65
N MET A 137 10.07 -3.56 14.53
CA MET A 137 9.25 -4.21 13.51
C MET A 137 10.01 -5.30 12.74
N ASN A 138 11.29 -5.06 12.43
CA ASN A 138 12.14 -6.04 11.74
C ASN A 138 12.79 -7.06 12.69
N GLY A 139 12.94 -6.74 13.98
CA GLY A 139 13.51 -7.65 14.97
C GLY A 139 12.61 -8.85 15.28
N ILE A 140 11.29 -8.68 15.12
CA ILE A 140 10.31 -9.78 15.26
C ILE A 140 10.54 -10.85 14.17
N ASP A 141 10.95 -10.47 12.96
CA ASP A 141 11.23 -11.42 11.87
C ASP A 141 12.52 -12.24 12.11
N ALA A 142 13.47 -11.71 12.88
CA ALA A 142 14.72 -12.41 13.18
C ALA A 142 14.58 -13.44 14.32
N ASP A 143 13.69 -13.19 15.28
CA ASP A 143 13.52 -14.03 16.48
C ASP A 143 12.39 -15.08 16.35
N HIS A 144 11.54 -15.03 15.31
CA HIS A 144 10.43 -15.99 15.13
C HIS A 144 10.69 -17.12 14.11
N PHE A 145 11.88 -17.17 13.49
CA PHE A 145 12.30 -18.25 12.58
C PHE A 145 13.51 -19.07 13.09
N GLN A 146 13.74 -19.09 14.40
CA GLN A 146 14.62 -20.08 15.04
C GLN A 146 13.81 -21.24 15.64
#